data_AF-A0A8H6JDG7-F1
#
_entry.id   AF-A0A8H6JDG7-F1
#
_cell.length_a   1.000
_cell.length_b   1.000
_cell.length_c   1.000
_cell.angle_alpha   90.00
_cell.angle_beta   90.00
_cell.angle_gamma   90.00
#
_symmetry.space_group_name_H-M   'P 1'
#
loop_
_entity.id
_entity.type
_entity.pdbx_description
1 polymer ?
#
loop_
_entity_poly.entity_id
_entity_poly.type
_entity_poly.pdbx_seq_one_letter_code
_entity_poly.pdbx_strand_id
1 'polypeptide(L)'
;MRITYIVLDKDRPAVGFAECHGLGLIPYCQENKRLLVERKVDLWRNAFHTTTAYGGIYELRRRYYNSQWGITTPTVLATKYISHTVAVWIMEASELRAAGMPPGCFTLTFKGDPVCSDIFQTVVIRDAAWQLAMEKCFERGILPKAMHPKSPYFWTSNNSWYIFDGFPRAIQDMLDKTSVVKCAFDLGVGIDVENLIEGKLAACADLKVWEEGWSIRERNYLEPHRPLPSWDSLLWENCTQWWQA
;
A
#
# COMPACT_ATOMS: atom_id res chain seq x y z
N MET A 1 -15.85 34.33 -7.44
CA MET A 1 -14.83 33.32 -7.83
C MET A 1 -15.32 31.96 -7.37
N ARG A 2 -15.45 30.97 -8.26
CA ARG A 2 -15.86 29.59 -7.89
C ARG A 2 -14.63 28.70 -8.05
N ILE A 3 -14.19 28.07 -6.97
CA ILE A 3 -13.06 27.13 -7.01
C ILE A 3 -13.50 25.88 -7.78
N THR A 4 -12.72 25.48 -8.77
CA THR A 4 -12.97 24.29 -9.60
C THR A 4 -11.84 23.26 -9.52
N TYR A 5 -10.69 23.64 -8.97
CA TYR A 5 -9.53 22.76 -8.87
C TYR A 5 -8.83 22.97 -7.53
N ILE A 6 -8.59 21.89 -6.80
CA ILE A 6 -7.85 21.88 -5.54
C ILE A 6 -6.79 20.78 -5.62
N VAL A 7 -5.57 21.12 -5.22
CA VAL A 7 -4.49 20.16 -5.00
C VAL A 7 -4.23 20.06 -3.52
N LEU A 8 -4.36 18.86 -2.97
CA LEU A 8 -3.97 18.51 -1.61
C LEU A 8 -2.62 17.80 -1.68
N ASP A 9 -1.53 18.53 -1.47
CA ASP A 9 -0.20 17.94 -1.41
C ASP A 9 0.09 17.41 0.01
N LYS A 10 0.30 16.09 0.12
CA LYS A 10 0.52 15.36 1.35
C LYS A 10 1.95 14.84 1.38
N ASP A 11 2.88 15.77 1.58
CA ASP A 11 4.32 15.53 1.73
C ASP A 11 4.73 15.11 3.15
N ARG A 12 3.79 15.13 4.11
CA ARG A 12 3.99 14.70 5.50
C ARG A 12 2.76 13.95 6.04
N PRO A 13 2.93 13.05 7.02
CA PRO A 13 1.82 12.34 7.63
C PRO A 13 0.90 13.34 8.34
N ALA A 14 -0.42 13.14 8.22
CA ALA A 14 -1.40 13.89 8.98
C ALA A 14 -1.81 13.09 10.22
N VAL A 15 -2.28 13.78 11.26
CA VAL A 15 -2.90 13.15 12.43
C VAL A 15 -4.23 12.51 12.05
N GLY A 16 -4.55 11.36 12.67
CA GLY A 16 -5.72 10.56 12.34
C GLY A 16 -5.49 9.67 11.11
N PHE A 17 -6.48 8.83 10.79
CA PHE A 17 -6.47 7.91 9.65
C PHE A 17 -6.50 8.69 8.33
N ALA A 18 -5.37 9.28 7.95
CA ALA A 18 -5.29 10.24 6.85
C ALA A 18 -5.83 9.67 5.53
N GLU A 19 -5.70 8.36 5.33
CA GLU A 19 -6.18 7.62 4.19
C GLU A 19 -7.66 7.92 3.89
N CYS A 20 -8.50 7.94 4.93
CA CYS A 20 -9.96 8.11 4.80
C CYS A 20 -10.40 9.58 4.63
N HIS A 21 -9.48 10.55 4.71
CA HIS A 21 -9.84 11.98 4.63
C HIS A 21 -10.52 12.38 3.30
N GLY A 22 -10.48 11.53 2.27
CA GLY A 22 -11.26 11.72 1.04
C GLY A 22 -12.77 11.73 1.28
N LEU A 23 -13.27 11.01 2.29
CA LEU A 23 -14.70 10.97 2.64
C LEU A 23 -15.25 12.35 3.01
N GLY A 24 -14.45 13.13 3.75
CA GLY A 24 -14.83 14.50 4.14
C GLY A 24 -14.99 15.47 2.98
N LEU A 25 -14.52 15.10 1.78
CA LEU A 25 -14.62 15.92 0.57
C LEU A 25 -15.89 15.66 -0.24
N ILE A 26 -16.63 14.59 0.06
CA ILE A 26 -17.81 14.16 -0.69
C ILE A 26 -18.89 15.26 -0.75
N PRO A 27 -19.31 15.88 0.37
CA PRO A 27 -20.38 16.90 0.32
C PRO A 27 -20.05 18.07 -0.61
N TYR A 28 -18.79 18.54 -0.57
CA TYR A 28 -18.33 19.64 -1.42
C TYR A 28 -18.31 19.29 -2.91
N CYS A 29 -17.94 18.05 -3.24
CA CYS A 29 -17.96 17.57 -4.61
C CYS A 29 -19.40 17.33 -5.11
N GLN A 30 -20.32 16.96 -4.22
CA GLN A 30 -21.75 16.82 -4.54
C GLN A 30 -22.40 18.18 -4.84
N GLU A 31 -22.13 19.20 -4.01
CA GLU A 31 -22.58 20.58 -4.23
C GLU A 31 -21.95 21.21 -5.49
N ASN A 32 -20.70 20.88 -5.76
CA ASN A 32 -19.96 21.36 -6.92
C ASN A 32 -19.39 20.19 -7.73
N LYS A 33 -20.20 19.57 -8.59
CA LYS A 33 -19.78 18.47 -9.48
C LYS A 33 -18.67 18.82 -10.49
N ARG A 34 -18.27 20.10 -10.57
CA ARG A 34 -17.12 20.58 -11.36
C ARG A 34 -15.87 20.79 -10.51
N LEU A 35 -15.95 20.57 -9.21
CA LEU A 35 -14.79 20.57 -8.32
C LEU A 35 -13.99 19.31 -8.58
N LEU A 36 -12.72 19.52 -8.93
CA LEU A 36 -11.74 18.47 -9.10
C LEU A 36 -10.76 18.57 -7.94
N VAL A 37 -10.62 17.47 -7.21
CA VAL A 37 -9.67 17.30 -6.12
C VAL A 37 -8.58 16.35 -6.58
N GLU A 38 -7.35 16.85 -6.65
CA GLU A 38 -6.17 16.01 -6.79
C GLU A 38 -5.48 15.89 -5.43
N ARG A 39 -5.41 14.69 -4.90
CA ARG A 39 -4.69 14.38 -3.67
C ARG A 39 -3.36 13.75 -4.02
N LYS A 40 -2.26 14.47 -3.81
CA LYS A 40 -0.90 13.95 -4.05
C LYS A 40 -0.32 13.45 -2.74
N VAL A 41 0.19 12.22 -2.71
CA VAL A 41 0.75 11.60 -1.49
C VAL A 41 2.18 11.16 -1.79
N ASP A 42 3.13 11.66 -1.01
CA ASP A 42 4.52 11.21 -1.08
C ASP A 42 4.66 9.82 -0.45
N LEU A 43 5.19 8.85 -1.19
CA LEU A 43 5.34 7.49 -0.69
C LEU A 43 6.31 7.42 0.48
N TRP A 44 7.47 8.04 0.33
CA TRP A 44 8.56 7.99 1.30
C TRP A 44 8.28 8.80 2.53
N ARG A 45 7.66 9.97 2.41
CA ARG A 45 7.44 10.87 3.56
C ARG A 45 6.07 10.68 4.20
N ASN A 46 5.17 9.93 3.57
CA ASN A 46 3.78 9.79 4.01
C ASN A 46 3.28 8.35 3.97
N ALA A 47 3.05 7.78 2.78
CA ALA A 47 2.30 6.52 2.67
C ALA A 47 2.98 5.37 3.44
N PHE A 48 4.30 5.25 3.35
CA PHE A 48 5.06 4.22 4.07
C PHE A 48 5.13 4.46 5.59
N HIS A 49 4.75 5.65 6.07
CA HIS A 49 4.69 6.00 7.49
C HIS A 49 3.30 5.74 8.11
N THR A 50 2.34 5.20 7.37
CA THR A 50 0.99 4.97 7.91
C THR A 50 1.01 4.13 9.20
N THR A 51 0.27 4.58 10.21
CA THR A 51 0.08 3.83 11.47
C THR A 51 -1.15 2.94 11.42
N THR A 52 -1.97 3.08 10.39
CA THR A 52 -3.21 2.31 10.16
C THR A 52 -2.90 0.86 9.78
N ALA A 53 -1.76 0.62 9.13
CA ALA A 53 -1.29 -0.71 8.76
C ALA A 53 -0.29 -1.26 9.77
N TYR A 54 -0.36 -2.59 10.02
CA TYR A 54 0.50 -3.31 10.96
C TYR A 54 2.01 -3.11 10.72
N GLY A 55 2.42 -2.93 9.46
CA GLY A 55 3.82 -2.72 9.10
C GLY A 55 4.38 -1.35 9.51
N GLY A 56 3.64 -0.26 9.26
CA GLY A 56 4.14 1.08 9.55
C GLY A 56 4.16 1.39 11.05
N ILE A 57 3.19 0.88 11.83
CA ILE A 57 3.21 1.02 13.29
C ILE A 57 4.39 0.28 13.94
N TYR A 58 4.80 -0.86 13.39
CA TYR A 58 5.94 -1.63 13.90
C TYR A 58 7.26 -0.88 13.70
N GLU A 59 7.50 -0.34 12.50
CA GLU A 59 8.74 0.38 12.20
C GLU A 59 8.88 1.67 13.02
N LEU A 60 7.79 2.44 13.16
CA LEU A 60 7.77 3.65 13.99
C LEU A 60 8.01 3.34 15.48
N ARG A 61 7.33 2.31 16.02
CA ARG A 61 7.53 1.87 17.41
C ARG A 61 8.94 1.35 17.64
N ARG A 62 9.43 0.48 16.75
CA ARG A 62 10.78 -0.08 16.83
C ARG A 62 11.81 1.04 16.89
N ARG A 63 11.67 2.06 16.03
CA ARG A 63 12.60 3.19 16.03
C ARG A 63 12.51 4.03 17.31
N TYR A 64 11.29 4.33 17.78
CA TYR A 64 11.09 5.04 19.05
C TYR A 64 11.76 4.33 20.23
N TYR A 65 11.48 3.03 20.41
CA TYR A 65 12.11 2.25 21.48
C TYR A 65 13.62 2.16 21.31
N ASN A 66 14.11 1.90 20.10
CA ASN A 66 15.56 1.86 19.85
C ASN A 66 16.24 3.17 20.28
N SER A 67 15.61 4.32 20.03
CA SER A 67 16.15 5.62 20.48
C SER A 67 16.19 5.76 22.01
N GLN A 68 15.15 5.30 22.72
CA GLN A 68 15.07 5.33 24.18
C GLN A 68 16.16 4.44 24.83
N TRP A 69 16.50 3.32 24.20
CA TRP A 69 17.49 2.36 24.69
C TRP A 69 18.91 2.61 24.17
N GLY A 70 19.16 3.73 23.47
CA GLY A 70 20.48 4.04 22.89
C GLY A 70 20.91 3.10 21.75
N ILE A 71 19.98 2.35 21.17
CA ILE A 71 20.24 1.46 20.03
C ILE A 71 20.38 2.29 18.76
N THR A 72 21.55 2.22 18.14
CA THR A 72 21.93 3.00 16.96
C THR A 72 21.71 2.28 15.63
N THR A 73 21.24 1.02 15.65
CA THR A 73 20.98 0.28 14.40
C THR A 73 19.91 1.00 13.59
N PRO A 74 20.21 1.40 12.33
CA PRO A 74 19.25 2.11 11.49
C PRO A 74 17.97 1.29 11.26
N THR A 75 16.85 1.99 11.23
CA THR A 75 15.57 1.41 10.81
C THR A 75 15.55 1.31 9.30
N VAL A 76 15.09 0.18 8.79
CA VAL A 76 14.98 -0.08 7.33
C VAL A 76 13.52 -0.27 6.94
N LEU A 77 13.14 0.13 5.72
CA LEU A 77 11.81 -0.16 5.19
C LEU A 77 11.76 -1.61 4.75
N ALA A 78 11.20 -2.49 5.59
CA ALA A 78 11.08 -3.90 5.27
C ALA A 78 10.05 -4.13 4.15
N THR A 79 10.45 -4.83 3.08
CA THR A 79 9.62 -5.00 1.88
C THR A 79 8.31 -5.71 2.15
N LYS A 80 8.30 -6.67 3.09
CA LYS A 80 7.11 -7.41 3.52
C LYS A 80 5.97 -6.54 4.08
N TYR A 81 6.22 -5.27 4.39
CA TYR A 81 5.23 -4.36 4.96
C TYR A 81 4.69 -3.32 3.96
N ILE A 82 5.38 -3.13 2.83
CA ILE A 82 5.10 -2.05 1.88
C ILE A 82 3.70 -2.17 1.29
N SER A 83 3.30 -3.37 0.85
CA SER A 83 1.99 -3.57 0.21
C SER A 83 0.84 -3.20 1.15
N HIS A 84 0.93 -3.54 2.44
CA HIS A 84 -0.08 -3.15 3.42
C HIS A 84 -0.12 -1.63 3.63
N THR A 85 1.03 -0.94 3.68
CA THR A 85 1.04 0.50 3.93
C THR A 85 0.41 1.28 2.78
N VAL A 86 0.66 0.89 1.53
CA VAL A 86 0.01 1.53 0.36
C VAL A 86 -1.41 1.07 0.13
N ALA A 87 -1.75 -0.18 0.49
CA ALA A 87 -3.08 -0.73 0.25
C ALA A 87 -4.17 0.05 0.99
N VAL A 88 -3.94 0.51 2.23
CA VAL A 88 -4.96 1.31 2.95
C VAL A 88 -5.35 2.55 2.15
N TRP A 89 -4.37 3.25 1.58
CA TRP A 89 -4.62 4.42 0.73
C TRP A 89 -5.36 4.06 -0.57
N ILE A 90 -4.96 2.97 -1.22
CA ILE A 90 -5.56 2.50 -2.48
C ILE A 90 -7.01 2.10 -2.26
N MET A 91 -7.28 1.30 -1.22
CA MET A 91 -8.62 0.80 -0.93
C MET A 91 -9.55 1.94 -0.52
N GLU A 92 -9.13 2.83 0.39
CA GLU A 92 -9.92 4.00 0.80
C GLU A 92 -10.29 4.89 -0.40
N ALA A 93 -9.34 5.18 -1.29
CA ALA A 93 -9.61 5.99 -2.48
C ALA A 93 -10.58 5.28 -3.45
N SER A 94 -10.48 3.96 -3.59
CA SER A 94 -11.32 3.16 -4.48
C SER A 94 -12.78 3.12 -4.01
N GLU A 95 -13.02 3.16 -2.70
CA GLU A 95 -14.36 3.14 -2.10
C GLU A 95 -15.08 4.50 -2.15
N LEU A 96 -14.39 5.62 -2.41
CA LEU A 96 -15.00 6.95 -2.39
C LEU A 96 -16.21 7.07 -3.33
N ARG A 97 -16.15 6.42 -4.50
CA ARG A 97 -17.28 6.44 -5.45
C ARG A 97 -18.50 5.73 -4.88
N ALA A 98 -18.32 4.57 -4.25
CA ALA A 98 -19.40 3.85 -3.59
C ALA A 98 -19.97 4.65 -2.41
N ALA A 99 -19.12 5.41 -1.71
CA ALA A 99 -19.52 6.34 -0.65
C ALA A 99 -20.22 7.62 -1.15
N GLY A 100 -20.37 7.82 -2.46
CA GLY A 100 -21.11 8.94 -3.05
C GLY A 100 -20.27 10.08 -3.62
N MET A 101 -18.95 9.90 -3.76
CA MET A 101 -18.10 10.81 -4.52
C MET A 101 -18.53 10.84 -5.99
N PRO A 102 -18.84 12.02 -6.57
CA PRO A 102 -19.20 12.09 -7.98
C PRO A 102 -18.05 11.64 -8.90
N PRO A 103 -18.35 10.94 -10.01
CA PRO A 103 -17.33 10.47 -10.94
C PRO A 103 -16.44 11.61 -11.46
N GLY A 104 -15.13 11.40 -11.44
CA GLY A 104 -14.15 12.36 -11.94
C GLY A 104 -13.80 13.51 -10.98
N CYS A 105 -14.50 13.66 -9.85
CA CYS A 105 -14.22 14.73 -8.89
C CYS A 105 -12.98 14.48 -8.02
N PHE A 106 -12.46 13.25 -7.96
CA PHE A 106 -11.34 12.90 -7.09
C PHE A 106 -10.29 12.08 -7.84
N THR A 107 -9.02 12.33 -7.54
CA THR A 107 -7.88 11.51 -7.96
C THR A 107 -6.88 11.45 -6.81
N LEU A 108 -6.39 10.26 -6.50
CA LEU A 108 -5.23 10.05 -5.62
C LEU A 108 -4.00 9.80 -6.49
N THR A 109 -2.93 10.55 -6.30
CA THR A 109 -1.68 10.38 -7.04
C THR A 109 -0.55 10.10 -6.06
N PHE A 110 0.05 8.91 -6.12
CA PHE A 110 1.29 8.62 -5.42
C PHE A 110 2.48 9.29 -6.13
N LYS A 111 3.27 10.02 -5.36
CA LYS A 111 4.54 10.61 -5.77
C LYS A 111 5.68 9.84 -5.11
N GLY A 112 6.79 9.73 -5.83
CA GLY A 112 7.97 9.06 -5.35
C GLY A 112 9.16 9.37 -6.24
N ASP A 113 10.31 8.89 -5.82
CA ASP A 113 11.52 8.88 -6.64
C ASP A 113 11.49 7.71 -7.64
N PRO A 114 12.51 7.56 -8.50
CA PRO A 114 12.54 6.44 -9.46
C PRO A 114 12.50 5.05 -8.81
N VAL A 115 12.97 4.90 -7.56
CA VAL A 115 12.93 3.62 -6.83
C VAL A 115 11.49 3.19 -6.52
N CYS A 116 10.54 4.13 -6.48
CA CYS A 116 9.12 3.80 -6.30
C CYS A 116 8.54 2.99 -7.46
N SER A 117 9.07 3.15 -8.68
CA SER A 117 8.74 2.27 -9.81
C SER A 117 9.12 0.82 -9.49
N ASP A 118 10.36 0.61 -9.05
CA ASP A 118 10.87 -0.71 -8.67
C ASP A 118 10.10 -1.29 -7.48
N ILE A 119 9.75 -0.46 -6.48
CA ILE A 119 8.93 -0.87 -5.34
C ILE A 119 7.59 -1.41 -5.81
N PHE A 120 6.90 -0.69 -6.68
CA PHE A 120 5.59 -1.13 -7.16
C PHE A 120 5.69 -2.42 -7.97
N GLN A 121 6.69 -2.54 -8.83
CA GLN A 121 6.88 -3.74 -9.66
C GLN A 121 7.26 -4.97 -8.83
N THR A 122 8.29 -4.85 -7.98
CA THR A 122 8.88 -5.99 -7.26
C THR A 122 8.16 -6.34 -5.96
N VAL A 123 7.36 -5.42 -5.42
CA VAL A 123 6.65 -5.62 -4.15
C VAL A 123 5.14 -5.53 -4.34
N VAL A 124 4.59 -4.36 -4.70
CA VAL A 124 3.13 -4.13 -4.65
C VAL A 124 2.37 -4.98 -5.66
N ILE A 125 2.80 -4.97 -6.93
CA ILE A 125 2.21 -5.74 -8.03
C ILE A 125 2.46 -7.23 -7.83
N ARG A 126 3.68 -7.59 -7.41
CA ARG A 126 4.05 -8.96 -7.05
C ARG A 126 3.15 -9.51 -5.96
N ASP A 127 2.84 -8.70 -4.97
CA ASP A 127 2.01 -9.11 -3.84
C ASP A 127 0.54 -9.27 -4.22
N ALA A 128 0.02 -8.35 -5.03
CA ALA A 128 -1.32 -8.47 -5.62
C ALA A 128 -1.46 -9.75 -6.48
N ALA A 129 -0.47 -10.04 -7.32
CA ALA A 129 -0.46 -11.24 -8.14
C ALA A 129 -0.41 -12.52 -7.30
N TRP A 130 0.37 -12.52 -6.22
CA TRP A 130 0.45 -13.66 -5.29
C TRP A 130 -0.87 -13.90 -4.57
N GLN A 131 -1.51 -12.84 -4.06
CA GLN A 131 -2.82 -12.96 -3.42
C GLN A 131 -3.86 -13.50 -4.42
N LEU A 132 -3.90 -12.97 -5.65
CA LEU A 132 -4.82 -13.44 -6.70
C LEU A 132 -4.55 -14.90 -7.11
N ALA A 133 -3.28 -15.30 -7.17
CA ALA A 133 -2.92 -16.70 -7.42
C ALA A 133 -3.47 -17.62 -6.34
N MET A 134 -3.32 -17.24 -5.07
CA MET A 134 -3.83 -18.00 -3.95
C MET A 134 -5.36 -18.06 -3.93
N GLU A 135 -6.04 -16.94 -4.15
CA GLU A 135 -7.50 -16.87 -4.28
C GLU A 135 -8.01 -17.83 -5.37
N LYS A 136 -7.40 -17.80 -6.57
CA LYS A 136 -7.71 -18.74 -7.66
C LYS A 136 -7.46 -20.20 -7.26
N CYS A 137 -6.38 -20.49 -6.54
CA CYS A 137 -6.11 -21.84 -6.04
C CYS A 137 -7.20 -22.33 -5.08
N PHE A 138 -7.73 -21.47 -4.20
CA PHE A 138 -8.86 -21.81 -3.33
C PHE A 138 -10.17 -21.99 -4.11
N GLU A 139 -10.44 -21.14 -5.10
CA GLU A 139 -11.61 -21.23 -5.97
C GLU A 139 -11.64 -22.53 -6.77
N ARG A 140 -10.48 -22.92 -7.33
CA ARG A 140 -10.28 -24.16 -8.10
C ARG A 140 -10.24 -25.42 -7.24
N GLY A 141 -10.23 -25.29 -5.91
CA GLY A 141 -10.11 -26.41 -4.98
C GLY A 141 -8.72 -27.05 -4.94
N ILE A 142 -7.69 -26.34 -5.41
CA ILE A 142 -6.30 -26.78 -5.34
C ILE A 142 -5.77 -26.62 -3.91
N LEU A 143 -6.12 -25.52 -3.25
CA LEU A 143 -5.91 -25.32 -1.83
C LEU A 143 -7.23 -25.53 -1.05
N PRO A 144 -7.18 -26.07 0.19
CA PRO A 144 -8.39 -26.29 0.98
C PRO A 144 -9.10 -24.98 1.34
N LYS A 145 -10.38 -24.84 0.99
CA LYS A 145 -11.20 -23.63 1.29
C LYS A 145 -11.24 -23.24 2.77
N ALA A 146 -11.13 -24.21 3.67
CA ALA A 146 -11.09 -23.95 5.12
C ALA A 146 -9.90 -23.09 5.56
N MET A 147 -8.84 -23.02 4.74
CA MET A 147 -7.64 -22.23 4.97
C MET A 147 -7.71 -20.84 4.30
N HIS A 148 -8.80 -20.50 3.61
CA HIS A 148 -8.98 -19.16 3.07
C HIS A 148 -9.06 -18.14 4.22
N PRO A 149 -8.36 -17.01 4.14
CA PRO A 149 -8.43 -15.95 5.14
C PRO A 149 -9.84 -15.44 5.32
N LYS A 150 -10.22 -15.16 6.57
CA LYS A 150 -11.55 -14.61 6.88
C LYS A 150 -11.54 -13.12 7.17
N SER A 151 -10.37 -12.48 7.28
CA SER A 151 -10.27 -11.06 7.61
C SER A 151 -8.87 -10.47 7.35
N PRO A 152 -8.78 -9.23 6.82
CA PRO A 152 -7.52 -8.48 6.73
C PRO A 152 -6.99 -8.00 8.08
N TYR A 153 -7.85 -7.92 9.10
CA TYR A 153 -7.51 -7.32 10.39
C TYR A 153 -6.81 -8.27 11.36
N PHE A 154 -6.82 -9.57 11.07
CA PHE A 154 -6.13 -10.59 11.87
C PHE A 154 -4.87 -11.04 11.15
N TRP A 155 -3.82 -10.21 11.25
CA TRP A 155 -2.48 -10.59 10.81
C TRP A 155 -1.98 -11.72 11.72
N THR A 156 -1.92 -12.92 11.16
CA THR A 156 -1.27 -14.08 11.77
C THR A 156 -0.18 -14.55 10.80
N SER A 157 0.78 -15.34 11.29
CA SER A 157 1.79 -15.97 10.42
C SER A 157 1.15 -16.66 9.21
N ASN A 158 -0.05 -17.22 9.41
CA ASN A 158 -0.78 -18.03 8.43
C ASN A 158 -1.60 -17.19 7.43
N ASN A 159 -1.53 -15.85 7.51
CA ASN A 159 -2.26 -14.95 6.62
C ASN A 159 -1.41 -13.75 6.14
N SER A 160 -0.09 -13.86 6.25
CA SER A 160 0.81 -12.74 5.94
C SER A 160 0.84 -12.34 4.46
N TRP A 161 0.29 -13.18 3.58
CA TRP A 161 0.18 -12.99 2.13
C TRP A 161 -1.07 -12.22 1.69
N TYR A 162 -2.07 -12.16 2.56
CA TYR A 162 -3.35 -11.51 2.27
C TYR A 162 -3.29 -10.05 2.72
N ILE A 163 -3.56 -9.14 1.78
CA ILE A 163 -3.44 -7.71 1.99
C ILE A 163 -4.80 -7.10 2.34
N PHE A 164 -5.75 -7.14 1.40
CA PHE A 164 -7.15 -6.72 1.56
C PHE A 164 -8.02 -7.44 0.52
N ASP A 165 -9.31 -7.62 0.83
CA ASP A 165 -10.30 -7.99 -0.18
C ASP A 165 -10.31 -6.94 -1.30
N GLY A 166 -10.29 -7.40 -2.55
CA GLY A 166 -10.29 -6.52 -3.72
C GLY A 166 -8.95 -5.83 -4.01
N PHE A 167 -7.90 -6.02 -3.20
CA PHE A 167 -6.58 -5.44 -3.45
C PHE A 167 -6.01 -5.84 -4.82
N PRO A 168 -6.04 -7.13 -5.24
CA PRO A 168 -5.55 -7.49 -6.57
C PRO A 168 -6.29 -6.79 -7.70
N ARG A 169 -7.61 -6.64 -7.56
CA ARG A 169 -8.44 -5.91 -8.52
C ARG A 169 -8.08 -4.42 -8.55
N ALA A 170 -7.89 -3.79 -7.40
CA ALA A 170 -7.51 -2.38 -7.34
C ALA A 170 -6.15 -2.12 -8.02
N ILE A 171 -5.17 -3.02 -7.85
CA ILE A 171 -3.89 -2.95 -8.56
C ILE A 171 -4.07 -3.16 -10.07
N GLN A 172 -4.92 -4.10 -10.49
CA GLN A 172 -5.24 -4.29 -11.90
C GLN A 172 -5.87 -3.03 -12.51
N ASP A 173 -6.84 -2.40 -11.83
CA ASP A 173 -7.46 -1.14 -12.28
C ASP A 173 -6.43 0.01 -12.38
N MET A 174 -5.40 0.02 -11.54
CA MET A 174 -4.28 0.97 -11.65
C MET A 174 -3.42 0.70 -12.89
N LEU A 175 -3.09 -0.57 -13.17
CA LEU A 175 -2.34 -0.98 -14.38
C LEU A 175 -3.11 -0.66 -15.67
N ASP A 176 -4.43 -0.91 -15.67
CA ASP A 176 -5.33 -0.62 -16.79
C ASP A 176 -5.67 0.86 -16.92
N LYS A 177 -5.19 1.71 -16.01
CA LYS A 177 -5.42 3.16 -15.95
C LYS A 177 -6.90 3.55 -15.83
N THR A 178 -7.71 2.67 -15.23
CA THR A 178 -9.14 2.88 -14.96
C THR A 178 -9.39 3.33 -13.52
N SER A 179 -8.42 3.14 -12.63
CA SER A 179 -8.50 3.54 -11.22
C SER A 179 -8.50 5.06 -11.01
N VAL A 180 -9.12 5.50 -9.92
CA VAL A 180 -8.97 6.86 -9.38
C VAL A 180 -7.60 7.08 -8.74
N VAL A 181 -6.87 6.00 -8.47
CA VAL A 181 -5.51 5.99 -7.95
C VAL A 181 -4.51 5.94 -9.10
N LYS A 182 -3.52 6.82 -9.06
CA LYS A 182 -2.48 6.97 -10.07
C LYS A 182 -1.11 7.02 -9.41
N CYS A 183 -0.07 6.79 -10.19
CA CYS A 183 1.32 6.99 -9.80
C CYS A 183 1.96 8.02 -10.71
N ALA A 184 2.85 8.85 -10.15
CA ALA A 184 3.70 9.78 -10.89
C ALA A 184 4.96 9.12 -11.50
N PHE A 185 5.03 7.80 -11.41
CA PHE A 185 6.09 6.93 -11.91
C PHE A 185 5.45 5.74 -12.64
N ASP A 186 6.25 5.03 -13.43
CA ASP A 186 5.75 3.89 -14.21
C ASP A 186 5.45 2.68 -13.32
N LEU A 187 4.33 2.02 -13.57
CA LEU A 187 3.96 0.79 -12.86
C LEU A 187 4.54 -0.45 -13.56
N GLY A 188 5.02 -0.33 -14.80
CA GLY A 188 5.46 -1.46 -15.60
C GLY A 188 4.28 -2.33 -16.03
N VAL A 189 4.48 -3.65 -16.03
CA VAL A 189 3.49 -4.63 -16.48
C VAL A 189 3.06 -5.54 -15.33
N GLY A 190 1.81 -6.01 -15.38
CA GLY A 190 1.30 -7.00 -14.45
C GLY A 190 2.03 -8.35 -14.57
N ILE A 191 1.93 -9.15 -13.51
CA ILE A 191 2.46 -10.52 -13.49
C ILE A 191 1.40 -11.48 -14.02
N ASP A 192 1.81 -12.40 -14.88
CA ASP A 192 0.95 -13.50 -15.33
C ASP A 192 0.69 -14.47 -14.16
N VAL A 193 -0.53 -14.39 -13.64
CA VAL A 193 -0.97 -15.18 -12.49
C VAL A 193 -1.08 -16.66 -12.82
N GLU A 194 -1.44 -17.04 -14.05
CA GLU A 194 -1.54 -18.45 -14.41
C GLU A 194 -0.16 -19.09 -14.48
N ASN A 195 0.82 -18.39 -15.05
CA ASN A 195 2.22 -18.84 -15.01
C ASN A 195 2.76 -18.93 -13.57
N LEU A 196 2.40 -17.98 -12.69
CA LEU A 196 2.76 -18.03 -11.27
C LEU A 196 2.17 -19.26 -10.57
N ILE A 197 0.89 -19.54 -10.85
CA ILE A 197 0.19 -20.73 -10.38
C ILE A 197 0.90 -21.99 -10.90
N GLU A 198 1.05 -22.17 -12.21
CA GLU A 198 1.65 -23.37 -12.82
C GLU A 198 3.08 -23.64 -12.32
N GLY A 199 3.92 -22.60 -12.26
CA GLY A 199 5.29 -22.71 -11.77
C GLY A 199 5.40 -23.14 -10.30
N LYS A 200 4.40 -22.82 -9.47
CA LYS A 200 4.36 -23.19 -8.04
C LYS A 200 3.53 -24.45 -7.77
N LEU A 201 2.50 -24.72 -8.58
CA LEU A 201 1.69 -25.93 -8.51
C LEU A 201 2.45 -27.19 -8.90
N ALA A 202 3.44 -27.07 -9.80
CA ALA A 202 4.38 -28.15 -10.05
C ALA A 202 5.17 -28.54 -8.78
N ALA A 203 5.24 -27.67 -7.77
CA ALA A 203 6.02 -27.89 -6.55
C ALA A 203 5.22 -28.47 -5.37
N CYS A 204 3.96 -28.06 -5.09
CA CYS A 204 3.10 -28.72 -4.09
C CYS A 204 1.68 -28.12 -3.99
N ALA A 205 0.69 -28.92 -3.57
CA ALA A 205 -0.62 -28.46 -3.08
C ALA A 205 -0.59 -28.04 -1.59
N ASP A 206 0.59 -27.77 -1.06
CA ASP A 206 0.82 -27.40 0.34
C ASP A 206 0.82 -25.89 0.52
N LEU A 207 -0.07 -25.39 1.38
CA LEU A 207 -0.15 -23.98 1.76
C LEU A 207 1.21 -23.46 2.28
N LYS A 208 2.00 -24.30 2.95
CA LYS A 208 3.30 -23.90 3.49
C LYS A 208 4.28 -23.46 2.41
N VAL A 209 4.24 -24.10 1.23
CA VAL A 209 5.08 -23.70 0.08
C VAL A 209 4.68 -22.32 -0.43
N TRP A 210 3.38 -22.00 -0.39
CA TRP A 210 2.87 -20.67 -0.74
C TRP A 210 3.25 -19.62 0.31
N GLU A 211 3.21 -19.94 1.60
CA GLU A 211 3.62 -19.03 2.68
C GLU A 211 5.13 -18.75 2.68
N GLU A 212 5.94 -19.80 2.50
CA GLU A 212 7.40 -19.67 2.37
C GLU A 212 7.75 -18.88 1.10
N GLY A 213 7.10 -19.20 -0.02
CA GLY A 213 7.27 -18.50 -1.29
C GLY A 213 6.92 -17.02 -1.20
N TRP A 214 5.85 -16.67 -0.49
CA TRP A 214 5.47 -15.28 -0.24
C TRP A 214 6.58 -14.51 0.49
N SER A 215 7.21 -15.16 1.47
CA SER A 215 8.25 -14.58 2.34
C SER A 215 9.58 -14.37 1.61
N ILE A 216 9.83 -15.09 0.51
CA ILE A 216 11.03 -14.92 -0.31
C ILE A 216 10.88 -13.63 -1.14
N ARG A 217 11.80 -12.69 -0.92
CA ARG A 217 11.88 -11.40 -1.60
C ARG A 217 13.23 -11.24 -2.27
N GLU A 218 13.29 -10.56 -3.42
CA GLU A 218 14.57 -10.20 -4.04
C GLU A 218 15.40 -9.29 -3.14
N ARG A 219 14.73 -8.37 -2.44
CA ARG A 219 15.31 -7.48 -1.45
C ARG A 219 14.45 -7.48 -0.19
N ASN A 220 15.11 -7.60 0.96
CA ASN A 220 14.42 -7.57 2.26
C ASN A 220 14.13 -6.14 2.74
N TYR A 221 14.88 -5.16 2.22
CA TYR A 221 14.74 -3.75 2.56
C TYR A 221 14.99 -2.86 1.34
N LEU A 222 14.40 -1.67 1.36
CA LEU A 222 14.52 -0.66 0.32
C LEU A 222 14.83 0.71 0.94
N GLU A 223 15.54 1.54 0.17
CA GLU A 223 15.97 2.88 0.57
C GLU A 223 15.62 3.89 -0.52
N PRO A 224 15.34 5.15 -0.16
CA PRO A 224 15.18 6.23 -1.13
C PRO A 224 16.45 6.42 -1.97
N HIS A 225 16.27 6.81 -3.22
CA HIS A 225 17.33 7.26 -4.09
C HIS A 225 17.84 8.64 -3.67
N ARG A 226 19.15 8.87 -3.84
CA ARG A 226 19.73 10.19 -3.61
C ARG A 226 19.12 11.22 -4.59
N PRO A 227 18.88 12.48 -4.16
CA PRO A 227 19.39 13.12 -2.96
C PRO A 227 18.46 13.02 -1.74
N LEU A 228 17.43 12.16 -1.75
CA LEU A 228 16.57 12.00 -0.58
C LEU A 228 17.38 11.49 0.63
N PRO A 229 17.03 11.93 1.86
CA PRO A 229 17.57 11.33 3.08
C PRO A 229 17.29 9.82 3.14
N SER A 230 18.07 9.11 3.95
CA SER A 230 17.79 7.69 4.23
C SER A 230 16.41 7.49 4.84
N TRP A 231 15.85 6.28 4.71
CA TRP A 231 14.58 5.94 5.34
C TRP A 231 14.58 6.22 6.85
N ASP A 232 15.65 5.86 7.56
CA ASP A 232 15.79 6.14 9.00
C ASP A 232 15.73 7.65 9.31
N SER A 233 16.32 8.49 8.46
CA SER A 233 16.24 9.94 8.59
C SER A 233 14.83 10.47 8.34
N LEU A 234 14.14 9.97 7.31
CA LEU A 234 12.76 10.34 7.01
C LEU A 234 11.81 9.95 8.14
N LEU A 235 12.01 8.77 8.75
CA LEU A 235 11.31 8.36 9.97
C LEU A 235 11.49 9.36 11.11
N TRP A 236 12.71 9.88 11.33
CA TRP A 236 13.01 10.87 12.36
C TRP A 236 12.32 12.22 12.15
N GLU A 237 12.30 12.70 10.90
CA GLU A 237 11.62 13.95 10.55
C GLU A 237 10.16 13.95 11.00
N ASN A 238 9.51 12.78 10.94
CA ASN A 238 8.13 12.60 11.35
C ASN A 238 8.01 12.26 12.84
N CYS A 239 8.82 11.35 13.41
CA CYS A 239 8.71 10.92 14.82
C CYS A 239 8.85 12.05 15.86
N THR A 240 9.69 13.06 15.63
CA THR A 240 9.88 14.15 16.60
C THR A 240 8.62 14.98 16.84
N GLN A 241 7.68 15.02 15.89
CA GLN A 241 6.48 15.84 15.99
C GLN A 241 5.34 15.18 16.78
N TRP A 242 5.31 13.84 16.88
CA TRP A 242 4.21 13.12 17.54
C TRP A 242 4.36 12.98 19.05
N TRP A 243 5.58 13.14 19.58
CA TRP A 243 5.91 12.84 20.98
C TRP A 243 6.36 14.07 21.79
N GLN A 244 6.25 15.27 21.20
CA GLN A 244 6.44 16.55 21.89
C GLN A 244 5.10 17.25 22.23
N ALA A 245 3.97 16.59 21.98
CA ALA A 245 2.62 17.08 22.28
C ALA A 245 2.05 16.42 23.54
#